data_AF-A0AAW2DPF4-F1
#
_entry.id   AF-A0AAW2DPF4-F1
#
_cell.length_a   1.000
_cell.length_b   1.000
_cell.length_c   1.000
_cell.angle_alpha   90.00
_cell.angle_beta   90.00
_cell.angle_gamma   90.00
#
_symmetry.space_group_name_H-M   'P 1'
#
loop_
_entity.id
_entity.type
_entity.pdbx_description
1 polymer ?
#
loop_
_entity_poly.entity_id
_entity_poly.type
_entity_poly.pdbx_seq_one_letter_code
_entity_poly.pdbx_strand_id
1 'polypeptide(L)'
;MAVPCKVRNFVWRACRNAIPTNLNLVRHCVIEDSTCSFCTQSPEYVLHSLWSCPSLTQVWEDDPQWAFGRTTRFQSFPQVLLHVLEWGCSGDLFTMLTWNIWFRRNKVRTSPLGWSLDQLAQQAYQCLQEFRSTQPRKPIAATPA
;
A
#
# COMPACT_ATOMS: atom_id res chain seq x y z
N MET A 1 -7.46 -0.68 -12.13
CA MET A 1 -6.45 -1.43 -11.37
C MET A 1 -6.73 -2.92 -11.50
N ALA A 2 -5.81 -3.68 -12.10
CA ALA A 2 -5.86 -5.13 -12.25
C ALA A 2 -5.00 -5.79 -11.16
N VAL A 3 -5.58 -5.87 -9.96
CA VAL A 3 -4.95 -6.48 -8.76
C VAL A 3 -5.94 -7.42 -8.07
N PRO A 4 -5.48 -8.34 -7.19
CA PRO A 4 -6.37 -9.25 -6.48
C PRO A 4 -7.49 -8.53 -5.72
N CYS A 5 -8.68 -9.15 -5.62
CA CYS A 5 -9.84 -8.57 -4.93
C CYS A 5 -9.53 -8.18 -3.47
N LYS A 6 -8.70 -8.96 -2.77
CA LYS A 6 -8.24 -8.63 -1.41
C LYS A 6 -7.49 -7.29 -1.35
N VAL A 7 -6.65 -7.01 -2.34
CA VAL A 7 -5.88 -5.76 -2.45
C VAL A 7 -6.79 -4.59 -2.76
N ARG A 8 -7.76 -4.77 -3.67
CA ARG A 8 -8.80 -3.76 -3.93
C ARG A 8 -9.61 -3.42 -2.67
N ASN A 9 -10.02 -4.44 -1.90
CA ASN A 9 -10.75 -4.22 -0.66
C ASN A 9 -9.91 -3.46 0.38
N PHE A 10 -8.63 -3.83 0.51
CA PHE A 10 -7.69 -3.11 1.36
C PHE A 10 -7.55 -1.63 0.95
N VAL A 11 -7.33 -1.33 -0.33
CA VAL A 11 -7.22 0.05 -0.83
C VAL A 11 -8.48 0.85 -0.52
N TRP A 12 -9.65 0.26 -0.75
CA TRP A 12 -10.92 0.90 -0.38
C TRP A 12 -11.02 1.20 1.12
N ARG A 13 -10.63 0.25 1.99
CA ARG A 13 -10.59 0.48 3.45
C ARG A 13 -9.59 1.57 3.81
N ALA A 14 -8.41 1.58 3.21
CA ALA A 14 -7.39 2.59 3.45
C ALA A 14 -7.91 3.99 3.06
N CYS A 15 -8.55 4.12 1.89
CA CYS A 15 -9.15 5.38 1.45
C CYS A 15 -10.26 5.89 2.39
N ARG A 16 -10.96 4.98 3.08
CA ARG A 16 -12.02 5.32 4.04
C ARG A 16 -11.54 5.41 5.49
N ASN A 17 -10.23 5.43 5.72
CA ASN A 17 -9.64 5.40 7.06
C ASN A 17 -10.14 4.22 7.93
N ALA A 18 -10.40 3.07 7.30
CA ALA A 18 -11.03 1.89 7.91
C ALA A 18 -10.08 0.69 8.06
N ILE A 19 -8.78 0.92 8.06
CA ILE A 19 -7.76 -0.09 8.41
C ILE A 19 -7.30 0.10 9.88
N PRO A 20 -6.89 -0.98 10.58
CA PRO A 20 -6.53 -0.92 12.00
C PRO A 20 -5.12 -0.35 12.26
N THR A 21 -4.90 0.93 11.89
CA THR A 21 -3.71 1.67 12.30
C THR A 21 -3.74 1.94 13.81
N ASN A 22 -2.59 2.20 14.45
CA ASN A 22 -2.59 2.47 15.90
C ASN A 22 -3.53 3.64 16.26
N LEU A 23 -3.58 4.72 15.46
CA LEU A 23 -4.52 5.81 15.71
C LEU A 23 -5.99 5.37 15.68
N ASN A 24 -6.38 4.50 14.74
CA ASN A 24 -7.74 3.98 14.68
C ASN A 24 -8.02 2.99 15.82
N LEU A 25 -7.02 2.20 16.25
CA LEU A 25 -7.15 1.29 17.39
C LEU A 25 -7.36 2.06 18.71
N VAL A 26 -6.65 3.17 18.92
CA VAL A 26 -6.89 4.07 20.06
C VAL A 26 -8.30 4.65 20.03
N ARG A 27 -8.77 5.10 18.86
CA ARG A 27 -10.14 5.62 18.70
C ARG A 27 -11.22 4.59 19.05
N HIS A 28 -10.91 3.30 18.92
CA HIS A 28 -11.80 2.20 19.27
C HIS A 28 -11.47 1.56 20.64
N CYS A 29 -10.63 2.21 21.45
CA CYS A 29 -10.25 1.76 22.80
C CYS A 29 -9.62 0.36 22.83
N VAL A 30 -8.92 -0.05 21.77
CA VAL A 30 -8.23 -1.35 21.69
C VAL A 30 -6.81 -1.27 22.26
N ILE A 31 -6.14 -0.13 22.07
CA ILE A 31 -4.80 0.18 22.60
C ILE A 31 -4.79 1.61 23.14
N GLU A 32 -3.76 1.97 23.91
CA GLU A 32 -3.63 3.30 24.53
C GLU A 32 -2.72 4.25 23.73
N ASP A 33 -1.68 3.73 23.09
CA ASP A 33 -0.70 4.52 22.35
C ASP A 33 -0.91 4.45 20.84
N SER A 34 -1.01 5.62 20.21
CA SER A 34 -1.16 5.75 18.75
C SER A 34 0.18 5.79 18.01
N THR A 35 1.32 5.86 18.72
CA THR A 35 2.65 6.03 18.15
C THR A 35 3.02 4.91 17.20
N CYS A 36 3.61 5.25 16.06
CA CYS A 36 4.07 4.29 15.08
C CYS A 36 5.20 3.43 15.63
N SER A 37 5.00 2.12 15.69
CA SER A 37 6.00 1.16 16.20
C SER A 37 7.25 1.04 15.31
N PHE A 38 7.25 1.64 14.11
CA PHE A 38 8.37 1.55 13.16
C PHE A 38 9.29 2.76 13.20
N CYS A 39 8.75 3.98 13.26
CA CYS A 39 9.57 5.20 13.30
C CYS A 39 9.60 5.87 14.69
N THR A 40 8.70 5.48 15.59
CA THR A 40 8.59 5.98 16.98
C THR A 40 8.51 7.50 17.12
N GLN A 41 8.08 8.21 16.07
CA GLN A 41 8.12 9.68 15.99
C GLN A 41 6.75 10.36 15.98
N SER A 42 5.71 9.67 15.49
CA SER A 42 4.38 10.27 15.30
C SER A 42 3.28 9.22 15.42
N PRO A 43 2.02 9.65 15.63
CA PRO A 43 0.86 8.77 15.52
C PRO A 43 0.79 8.03 14.18
N GLU A 44 0.42 6.77 14.19
CA GLU A 44 0.20 5.96 13.00
C GLU A 44 -1.23 6.13 12.49
N TYR A 45 -1.41 7.05 11.55
CA TYR A 45 -2.61 7.18 10.71
C TYR A 45 -2.37 6.57 9.32
N VAL A 46 -3.42 6.43 8.50
CA VAL A 46 -3.31 5.68 7.22
C VAL A 46 -2.22 6.19 6.31
N LEU A 47 -2.16 7.50 6.04
CA LEU A 47 -1.13 8.07 5.18
C LEU A 47 0.28 7.82 5.75
N HIS A 48 0.47 7.97 7.07
CA HIS A 48 1.74 7.63 7.72
C HIS A 48 2.08 6.15 7.53
N SER A 49 1.14 5.25 7.86
CA SER A 49 1.33 3.81 7.77
C SER A 49 1.52 3.27 6.36
N LEU A 50 1.24 4.03 5.30
CA LEU A 50 1.32 3.54 3.93
C LEU A 50 2.26 4.35 3.04
N TRP A 51 2.59 5.60 3.37
CA TRP A 51 3.34 6.49 2.49
C TRP A 51 4.37 7.33 3.24
N SER A 52 3.95 8.13 4.22
CA SER A 52 4.79 9.19 4.80
C SER A 52 5.65 8.79 6.01
N CYS A 53 5.60 7.53 6.45
CA CYS A 53 6.46 7.08 7.54
C CYS A 53 7.95 7.07 7.11
N PRO A 54 8.86 7.68 7.89
CA PRO A 54 10.30 7.70 7.57
C PRO A 54 10.94 6.31 7.44
N SER A 55 10.36 5.29 8.09
CA SER A 55 10.81 3.89 7.94
C SER A 55 10.57 3.31 6.54
N LEU A 56 9.82 3.99 5.67
CA LEU A 56 9.53 3.57 4.30
C LEU A 56 10.35 4.31 3.25
N THR A 57 11.21 5.26 3.64
CA THR A 57 11.94 6.10 2.68
C THR A 57 12.64 5.26 1.62
N GLN A 58 13.38 4.22 2.03
CA GLN A 58 14.06 3.30 1.10
C GLN A 58 13.09 2.69 0.07
N VAL A 59 11.93 2.21 0.49
CA VAL A 59 10.94 1.54 -0.38
C VAL A 59 10.45 2.48 -1.50
N TRP A 60 10.31 3.77 -1.21
CA TRP A 60 9.84 4.76 -2.18
C TRP A 60 10.98 5.38 -2.99
N GLU A 61 12.21 5.39 -2.47
CA GLU A 61 13.37 5.92 -3.17
C GLU A 61 14.01 4.93 -4.14
N ASP A 62 13.81 3.62 -3.93
CA ASP A 62 14.37 2.55 -4.78
C ASP A 62 13.80 2.54 -6.21
N ASP A 63 12.62 3.15 -6.44
CA ASP A 63 11.98 3.20 -7.75
C ASP A 63 11.66 4.65 -8.15
N PRO A 64 12.29 5.18 -9.23
CA PRO A 64 12.10 6.56 -9.68
C PRO A 64 10.66 6.95 -9.98
N GLN A 65 9.76 6.00 -10.25
CA GLN A 65 8.35 6.31 -10.53
C GLN A 65 7.62 6.93 -9.32
N TRP A 66 8.20 6.84 -8.11
CA TRP A 66 7.66 7.44 -6.88
C TRP A 66 8.38 8.74 -6.47
N ALA A 67 9.28 9.27 -7.31
CA ALA A 67 10.10 10.45 -6.99
C ALA A 67 9.28 11.71 -6.65
N PHE A 68 8.02 11.79 -7.09
CA PHE A 68 7.07 12.85 -6.73
C PHE A 68 6.86 12.96 -5.21
N GLY A 69 7.12 11.90 -4.44
CA GLY A 69 7.06 11.92 -2.98
C GLY A 69 8.07 12.90 -2.34
N ARG A 70 9.13 13.29 -3.05
CA ARG A 70 10.11 14.28 -2.58
C ARG A 70 9.61 15.72 -2.73
N THR A 71 8.76 15.98 -3.73
CA THR A 71 8.33 17.34 -4.11
C THR A 71 6.89 17.63 -3.71
N THR A 72 6.07 16.59 -3.55
CA THR A 72 4.63 16.73 -3.31
C THR A 72 4.28 16.33 -1.88
N ARG A 73 3.60 17.24 -1.17
CA ARG A 73 3.04 16.95 0.15
C ARG A 73 1.59 16.52 0.01
N PHE A 74 1.27 15.35 0.54
CA PHE A 74 -0.08 14.83 0.58
C PHE A 74 -0.64 14.93 2.00
N GLN A 75 -1.95 15.18 2.11
CA GLN A 75 -2.65 15.25 3.40
C GLN A 75 -3.40 13.95 3.71
N SER A 76 -3.66 13.11 2.70
CA SER A 76 -4.37 11.85 2.89
C SER A 76 -3.95 10.78 1.87
N PHE A 77 -4.18 9.51 2.21
CA PHE A 77 -3.90 8.38 1.32
C PHE A 77 -4.68 8.42 0.00
N PRO A 78 -5.98 8.82 -0.04
CA PRO A 78 -6.69 9.05 -1.30
C PRO A 78 -5.99 10.04 -2.24
N GLN A 79 -5.40 11.12 -1.71
CA GLN A 79 -4.68 12.09 -2.55
C GLN A 79 -3.45 11.48 -3.21
N VAL A 80 -2.70 10.64 -2.49
CA VAL A 80 -1.56 9.90 -3.08
C VAL A 80 -2.06 8.95 -4.17
N LEU A 81 -3.12 8.19 -3.91
CA LEU A 81 -3.68 7.25 -4.88
C LEU A 81 -4.17 7.95 -6.15
N LEU A 82 -4.90 9.07 -6.01
CA LEU A 82 -5.36 9.85 -7.16
C LEU A 82 -4.18 10.38 -7.98
N HIS A 83 -3.17 10.95 -7.32
CA HIS A 83 -1.96 11.42 -7.99
C HIS A 83 -1.27 10.31 -8.79
N VAL A 84 -1.09 9.12 -8.21
CA VAL A 84 -0.51 7.96 -8.91
C VAL A 84 -1.33 7.57 -10.14
N LEU A 85 -2.65 7.61 -10.06
CA LEU A 85 -3.54 7.25 -11.17
C LEU A 85 -3.56 8.30 -12.29
N GLU A 86 -3.31 9.57 -11.97
CA GLU A 86 -3.28 10.68 -12.92
C GLU A 86 -1.91 10.86 -13.58
N TRP A 87 -0.81 10.59 -12.87
CA TRP A 87 0.56 10.90 -13.31
C TRP A 87 1.20 9.81 -14.20
N GLY A 88 0.45 8.79 -14.59
CA GLY A 88 0.96 7.69 -15.44
C GLY A 88 1.85 6.67 -14.71
N CYS A 89 1.95 6.75 -13.39
CA CYS A 89 2.60 5.73 -12.56
C CYS A 89 1.81 4.41 -12.61
N SER A 90 2.44 3.29 -12.25
CA SER A 90 1.75 2.01 -12.21
C SER A 90 0.84 1.91 -10.97
N GLY A 91 -0.44 2.26 -11.12
CA GLY A 91 -1.44 2.14 -10.04
C GLY A 91 -1.60 0.70 -9.50
N ASP A 92 -1.42 -0.30 -10.36
CA ASP A 92 -1.41 -1.71 -9.95
C ASP A 92 -0.23 -2.02 -9.03
N LEU A 93 0.98 -1.60 -9.41
CA LEU A 93 2.17 -1.82 -8.59
C LEU A 93 2.09 -1.03 -7.29
N PHE A 94 1.64 0.23 -7.33
CA PHE A 94 1.45 1.06 -6.14
C PHE A 94 0.50 0.39 -5.14
N THR A 95 -0.64 -0.13 -5.61
CA THR A 95 -1.61 -0.79 -4.71
C THR A 95 -1.10 -2.12 -4.16
N MET A 96 -0.32 -2.87 -4.95
CA MET A 96 0.37 -4.07 -4.47
C MET A 96 1.45 -3.75 -3.43
N LEU A 97 2.22 -2.67 -3.65
CA LEU A 97 3.28 -2.25 -2.75
C LEU A 97 2.73 -1.74 -1.42
N THR A 98 1.71 -0.89 -1.45
CA THR A 98 1.00 -0.43 -0.24
C THR A 98 0.35 -1.58 0.52
N TRP A 99 -0.18 -2.60 -0.18
CA TRP A 99 -0.64 -3.83 0.45
C TRP A 99 0.49 -4.59 1.15
N ASN A 100 1.63 -4.80 0.48
CA ASN A 100 2.77 -5.51 1.07
C ASN A 100 3.33 -4.78 2.29
N ILE A 101 3.42 -3.44 2.21
CA ILE A 101 3.77 -2.57 3.32
C ILE A 101 2.82 -2.79 4.49
N TRP A 102 1.51 -2.74 4.25
CA TRP A 102 0.50 -2.94 5.27
C TRP A 102 0.56 -4.35 5.87
N PHE A 103 0.70 -5.37 5.03
CA PHE A 103 0.82 -6.77 5.44
C PHE A 103 2.02 -6.96 6.36
N ARG A 104 3.19 -6.42 5.99
CA ARG A 104 4.40 -6.44 6.82
C ARG A 104 4.15 -5.77 8.17
N ARG A 105 3.54 -4.58 8.18
CA ARG A 105 3.22 -3.85 9.42
C ARG A 105 2.35 -4.66 10.36
N ASN A 106 1.32 -5.34 9.85
CA ASN A 106 0.42 -6.16 10.67
C ASN A 106 1.06 -7.47 11.12
N LYS A 107 1.86 -8.11 10.25
CA LYS A 107 2.50 -9.38 10.58
C LYS A 107 3.50 -9.25 11.73
N VAL A 108 4.19 -8.12 11.85
CA VAL A 108 5.08 -7.82 12.99
C VAL A 108 4.35 -7.88 14.33
N ARG A 109 3.04 -7.62 14.38
CA ARG A 109 2.24 -7.71 15.62
C ARG A 109 1.99 -9.15 16.07
N THR A 110 2.05 -10.13 15.17
CA THR A 110 1.70 -11.53 15.47
C THR A 110 2.84 -12.52 15.29
N SER A 111 3.94 -12.14 14.64
CA SER A 111 5.12 -12.99 14.47
C SER A 111 6.39 -12.17 14.25
N PRO A 112 7.55 -12.65 14.73
CA PRO A 112 8.82 -11.97 14.53
C PRO A 112 9.26 -12.11 13.06
N LEU A 113 9.04 -11.01 12.32
CA LEU A 113 9.61 -10.68 11.01
C LEU A 113 9.04 -11.40 9.76
N GLY A 114 8.70 -10.57 8.77
CA GLY A 114 8.38 -10.95 7.39
C GLY A 114 9.47 -10.44 6.44
N TRP A 115 9.09 -10.09 5.21
CA TRP A 115 10.01 -9.50 4.23
C TRP A 115 10.74 -8.25 4.76
N SER A 116 12.00 -8.11 4.40
CA SER A 116 12.78 -6.89 4.63
C SER A 116 12.28 -5.76 3.71
N LEU A 117 12.69 -4.51 3.99
CA LEU A 117 12.19 -3.35 3.24
C LEU A 117 12.58 -3.40 1.75
N ASP A 118 13.81 -3.81 1.47
CA ASP A 118 14.36 -4.05 0.13
C ASP A 118 13.56 -5.10 -0.66
N GLN A 119 13.00 -6.10 0.02
CA GLN A 119 12.22 -7.14 -0.62
C GLN A 119 10.79 -6.70 -0.98
N LEU A 120 10.24 -5.64 -0.37
CA LEU A 120 8.83 -5.29 -0.53
C LEU A 120 8.44 -4.96 -1.97
N ALA A 121 9.28 -4.20 -2.68
CA ALA A 121 9.06 -3.81 -4.06
C ALA A 121 9.14 -5.02 -5.00
N GLN A 122 10.17 -5.85 -4.85
CA GLN A 122 10.32 -7.08 -5.62
C GLN A 122 9.14 -8.03 -5.41
N GLN A 123 8.72 -8.23 -4.16
CA GLN A 123 7.57 -9.08 -3.83
C GLN A 123 6.26 -8.52 -4.40
N ALA A 124 6.09 -7.19 -4.42
CA ALA A 124 4.91 -6.55 -5.01
C ALA A 124 4.85 -6.82 -6.52
N TYR A 125 6.00 -6.70 -7.20
CA TYR A 125 6.12 -7.00 -8.61
C TYR A 125 5.84 -8.48 -8.93
N GLN A 126 6.45 -9.40 -8.19
CA GLN A 126 6.25 -10.86 -8.36
C GLN A 126 4.78 -11.24 -8.18
N CYS A 127 4.16 -10.82 -7.06
CA CYS A 127 2.75 -11.10 -6.80
C CYS A 127 1.83 -10.52 -7.88
N LEU A 128 2.17 -9.36 -8.43
CA LEU A 128 1.40 -8.74 -9.52
C LEU A 128 1.53 -9.53 -10.83
N GLN A 129 2.73 -9.99 -11.16
CA GLN A 129 2.95 -10.83 -12.35
C GLN A 129 2.21 -12.17 -12.24
N GLU A 130 2.28 -12.84 -11.09
CA GLU A 130 1.54 -14.08 -10.81
C GLU A 130 0.02 -13.88 -10.93
N PHE A 131 -0.49 -12.76 -10.39
CA PHE A 131 -1.91 -12.43 -10.53
C PHE A 131 -2.31 -12.26 -12.00
N ARG A 132 -1.46 -11.62 -12.81
CA ARG A 132 -1.71 -11.37 -14.23
C ARG A 132 -1.62 -12.64 -15.06
N SER A 133 -0.68 -13.55 -14.77
CA SER A 133 -0.51 -14.81 -15.51
C SER A 133 -1.65 -15.80 -15.28
N THR A 134 -2.33 -15.70 -14.14
CA THR A 134 -3.46 -16.56 -13.77
C THR A 134 -4.82 -16.02 -14.20
N GLN A 135 -4.90 -14.81 -14.76
CA GLN A 135 -6.16 -14.30 -15.28
C GLN A 135 -6.59 -15.08 -16.54
N PRO A 136 -7.85 -15.54 -16.61
CA PRO A 136 -8.37 -16.09 -17.85
C PRO A 136 -8.28 -15.03 -18.95
N ARG A 137 -7.79 -15.43 -20.14
CA ARG A 137 -7.81 -14.55 -21.32
C ARG A 137 -9.26 -14.12 -21.54
N LYS A 138 -9.51 -12.81 -21.65
CA LYS A 138 -10.83 -12.31 -22.08
C LYS A 138 -11.20 -13.05 -23.37
N PRO A 139 -12.39 -13.68 -23.47
CA PRO A 139 -12.83 -14.23 -24.74
C PRO A 139 -12.82 -13.11 -25.77
N ILE A 140 -12.20 -13.35 -26.92
CA ILE A 140 -12.29 -12.44 -28.07
C ILE A 140 -13.78 -12.37 -28.39
N ALA A 141 -14.39 -11.19 -28.23
CA ALA A 141 -15.78 -11.00 -28.59
C ALA A 141 -15.93 -11.36 -30.07
N ALA A 142 -16.71 -12.41 -30.37
CA ALA A 142 -17.02 -12.78 -31.74
C ALA A 142 -17.71 -11.59 -32.41
N THR A 143 -17.10 -11.10 -33.49
CA THR A 143 -17.68 -10.06 -34.34
C THR A 143 -18.99 -10.62 -34.91
N PRO A 144 -20.14 -9.93 -34.77
CA PRO A 144 -21.36 -10.35 -35.44
C PRO A 144 -21.17 -10.26 -36.96
N ALA A 145 -21.58 -11.31 -37.67
CA ALA A 145 -21.65 -11.36 -39.13
C ALA A 145 -22.74 -10.46 -39.71
#